data_AF-A0A6C2D671-F1
#
_entry.id   AF-A0A6C2D671-F1
#
_cell.length_a   1.000
_cell.length_b   1.000
_cell.length_c   1.000
_cell.angle_alpha   90.00
_cell.angle_beta   90.00
_cell.angle_gamma   90.00
#
_symmetry.space_group_name_H-M   'P 1'
#
loop_
_entity.id
_entity.type
_entity.pdbx_description
1 polymer ?
#
loop_
_entity_poly.entity_id
_entity_poly.type
_entity_poly.pdbx_seq_one_letter_code
_entity_poly.pdbx_strand_id
1 'polypeptide(L)'
;MNVSILRPCLVAVALTLSLAGAVVAAPPAAPQPLVLTPVQSAFLHAETRRIEEVFVHKVMVITGASREQVLRAIPAKGRLTDRLSRIYSSLERDLNVLLSDEQKALVFAADGERKQALKDLPAQAAAK
;
A
#
# COMPACT_ATOMS: atom_id res chain seq x y z
N MET A 1 59.70 6.47 -27.78
CA MET A 1 59.69 5.24 -26.95
C MET A 1 60.10 4.09 -27.83
N ASN A 2 61.03 3.28 -27.33
CA ASN A 2 61.92 2.39 -28.06
C ASN A 2 61.36 0.95 -28.21
N VAL A 3 61.67 0.34 -29.36
CA VAL A 3 61.94 -1.09 -29.65
C VAL A 3 60.78 -2.10 -29.82
N SER A 4 60.69 -2.60 -31.05
CA SER A 4 60.06 -3.85 -31.54
C SER A 4 60.76 -5.12 -31.03
N ILE A 5 60.08 -6.29 -30.96
CA ILE A 5 60.65 -7.65 -31.22
C ILE A 5 59.53 -8.70 -31.49
N LEU A 6 59.91 -9.69 -32.30
CA LEU A 6 59.23 -10.79 -33.01
C LEU A 6 58.40 -11.85 -32.21
N ARG A 7 57.51 -12.55 -32.97
CA ARG A 7 56.93 -13.92 -32.81
C ARG A 7 58.03 -15.03 -32.68
N PRO A 8 57.81 -16.37 -32.46
CA PRO A 8 56.61 -17.25 -32.64
C PRO A 8 56.51 -18.46 -31.64
N CYS A 9 55.73 -19.50 -32.01
CA CYS A 9 55.60 -20.85 -31.40
C CYS A 9 54.80 -20.94 -30.09
N LEU A 10 53.92 -21.91 -29.82
CA LEU A 10 53.91 -23.31 -30.21
C LEU A 10 52.47 -23.86 -30.08
N VAL A 11 52.11 -24.77 -30.98
CA VAL A 11 50.90 -25.61 -30.95
C VAL A 11 50.96 -26.54 -29.74
N ALA A 12 49.85 -26.66 -28.99
CA ALA A 12 49.58 -27.85 -28.19
C ALA A 12 48.06 -28.09 -28.12
N VAL A 13 47.63 -29.05 -28.92
CA VAL A 13 46.34 -29.73 -28.85
C VAL A 13 46.24 -30.45 -27.50
N ALA A 14 45.19 -30.19 -26.74
CA ALA A 14 44.73 -31.10 -25.69
C ALA A 14 43.21 -31.19 -25.74
N LEU A 15 42.78 -32.24 -26.43
CA LEU A 15 41.44 -32.77 -26.48
C LEU A 15 41.06 -33.28 -25.08
N THR A 16 40.16 -32.60 -24.38
CA THR A 16 39.40 -33.21 -23.30
C THR A 16 37.92 -32.93 -23.51
N LEU A 17 37.28 -33.92 -24.14
CA LEU A 17 35.85 -34.08 -24.25
C LEU A 17 35.27 -34.37 -22.86
N SER A 18 35.03 -33.34 -22.07
CA SER A 18 34.25 -33.44 -20.84
C SER A 18 32.81 -33.03 -21.13
N LEU A 19 31.99 -34.03 -21.42
CA LEU A 19 30.53 -33.93 -21.48
C LEU A 19 30.00 -33.72 -20.04
N ALA A 20 30.23 -32.54 -19.48
CA ALA A 20 29.59 -32.11 -18.26
C ALA A 20 28.27 -31.45 -18.65
N GLY A 21 27.15 -32.13 -18.34
CA GLY A 21 25.82 -31.58 -18.53
C GLY A 21 25.74 -30.21 -17.89
N ALA A 22 25.55 -29.19 -18.72
CA ALA A 22 25.24 -27.85 -18.27
C ALA A 22 23.88 -27.91 -17.60
N VAL A 23 23.87 -28.07 -16.27
CA VAL A 23 22.74 -27.61 -15.46
C VAL A 23 22.75 -26.09 -15.60
N VAL A 24 22.03 -25.61 -16.61
CA VAL A 24 21.67 -24.20 -16.72
C VAL A 24 20.86 -23.90 -15.46
N ALA A 25 21.52 -23.31 -14.46
CA ALA A 25 20.84 -22.68 -13.35
C ALA A 25 19.90 -21.63 -13.96
N ALA A 26 18.60 -21.94 -13.97
CA ALA A 26 17.58 -21.01 -14.40
C ALA A 26 17.72 -19.73 -13.55
N PRO A 27 17.73 -18.53 -14.16
CA PRO A 27 17.71 -17.30 -13.38
C PRO A 27 16.51 -17.33 -12.43
N PRO A 28 16.63 -16.79 -11.20
CA PRO A 28 15.50 -16.69 -10.29
C PRO A 28 14.37 -15.98 -11.04
N ALA A 29 13.22 -16.66 -11.14
CA ALA A 29 12.04 -16.12 -11.79
C ALA A 29 11.76 -14.74 -11.21
N ALA A 30 11.68 -13.73 -12.08
CA ALA A 30 11.32 -12.38 -11.67
C ALA A 30 10.02 -12.44 -10.86
N PRO A 31 9.91 -11.70 -9.74
CA PRO A 31 8.71 -11.72 -8.91
C PRO A 31 7.51 -11.38 -9.80
N GLN A 32 6.62 -12.34 -9.99
CA GLN A 32 5.41 -12.09 -10.75
C GLN A 32 4.60 -11.04 -9.97
N PRO A 33 4.16 -9.95 -10.62
CA PRO A 33 3.27 -9.01 -9.96
C PRO A 33 2.05 -9.79 -9.49
N LEU A 34 1.68 -9.63 -8.21
CA LEU A 34 0.44 -10.17 -7.66
C LEU A 34 -0.73 -9.53 -8.43
N VAL A 35 -1.17 -10.16 -9.50
CA VAL A 35 -2.33 -9.73 -10.28
C VAL A 35 -3.57 -10.15 -9.51
N LEU A 36 -4.25 -9.18 -8.89
CA LEU A 36 -5.53 -9.43 -8.22
C LEU A 36 -6.55 -9.95 -9.24
N THR A 37 -7.28 -10.99 -8.87
CA THR A 37 -8.40 -11.44 -9.70
C THR A 37 -9.52 -10.38 -9.71
N PRO A 38 -10.40 -10.34 -10.73
CA PRO A 38 -11.53 -9.42 -10.75
C PRO A 38 -12.45 -9.51 -9.51
N VAL A 39 -12.58 -10.71 -8.95
CA VAL A 39 -13.35 -10.95 -7.73
C VAL A 39 -12.66 -10.31 -6.52
N GLN A 40 -11.34 -10.49 -6.40
CA GLN A 40 -10.55 -9.92 -5.31
C GLN A 40 -10.52 -8.38 -5.38
N SER A 41 -10.40 -7.79 -6.58
CA SER A 41 -10.44 -6.34 -6.73
C SER A 41 -11.81 -5.75 -6.38
N ALA A 42 -12.90 -6.40 -6.83
CA ALA A 42 -14.25 -6.00 -6.45
C ALA A 42 -14.48 -6.09 -4.93
N PHE A 43 -13.99 -7.16 -4.29
CA PHE A 43 -14.04 -7.33 -2.84
C PHE A 43 -13.26 -6.23 -2.10
N LEU A 44 -12.01 -5.96 -2.51
CA LEU A 44 -11.20 -4.87 -1.94
C LEU A 44 -11.93 -3.53 -2.02
N HIS A 45 -12.56 -3.23 -3.16
CA HIS A 45 -13.31 -1.99 -3.34
C HIS A 45 -14.56 -1.93 -2.44
N ALA A 46 -15.34 -3.00 -2.38
CA ALA A 46 -16.55 -3.07 -1.57
C ALA A 46 -16.21 -2.92 -0.08
N GLU A 47 -15.21 -3.64 0.40
CA GLU A 47 -14.85 -3.62 1.82
C GLU A 47 -14.14 -2.33 2.21
N THR A 48 -13.35 -1.72 1.32
CA THR A 48 -12.82 -0.36 1.53
C THR A 48 -13.96 0.63 1.74
N ARG A 49 -15.02 0.58 0.91
CA ARG A 49 -16.20 1.44 1.07
C ARG A 49 -16.89 1.18 2.41
N ARG A 50 -17.07 -0.09 2.78
CA ARG A 50 -17.67 -0.47 4.06
C ARG A 50 -16.87 0.09 5.25
N ILE A 51 -15.55 -0.05 5.24
CA ILE A 51 -14.66 0.45 6.29
C ILE A 51 -14.79 1.98 6.41
N GLU A 52 -14.82 2.70 5.28
CA GLU A 52 -14.99 4.15 5.27
C GLU A 52 -16.37 4.58 5.78
N GLU A 53 -17.46 3.89 5.40
CA GLU A 53 -18.82 4.18 5.91
C GLU A 53 -18.94 3.91 7.42
N VAL A 54 -18.32 2.84 7.93
CA VAL A 54 -18.28 2.56 9.37
C VAL A 54 -17.56 3.69 10.11
N PHE A 55 -16.43 4.15 9.57
CA PHE A 55 -15.72 5.31 10.14
C PHE A 55 -16.59 6.56 10.14
N VAL A 56 -17.25 6.89 9.02
CA VAL A 56 -18.18 8.03 8.92
C VAL A 56 -19.27 7.93 9.97
N HIS A 57 -19.90 6.77 10.10
CA HIS A 57 -20.96 6.55 11.08
C HIS A 57 -20.48 6.76 12.52
N LYS A 58 -19.30 6.23 12.87
CA LYS A 58 -18.71 6.46 14.21
C LYS A 58 -18.48 7.94 14.49
N VAL A 59 -17.93 8.68 13.52
CA VAL A 59 -17.70 10.13 13.67
C VAL A 59 -19.03 10.88 13.86
N MET A 60 -20.09 10.49 13.14
CA MET A 60 -21.43 11.06 13.34
C MET A 60 -21.93 10.84 14.77
N VAL A 61 -21.82 9.61 15.29
CA VAL A 61 -22.26 9.27 16.65
C VAL A 61 -21.47 10.04 17.71
N ILE A 62 -20.15 10.18 17.54
CA ILE A 62 -19.27 10.86 18.51
C ILE A 62 -19.52 12.38 18.54
N THR A 63 -19.71 12.98 17.38
CA THR A 63 -19.72 14.45 17.23
C THR A 63 -21.12 15.05 17.11
N GLY A 64 -22.14 14.23 16.83
CA GLY A 64 -23.49 14.69 16.50
C GLY A 64 -23.60 15.31 15.10
N ALA A 65 -22.54 15.29 14.29
CA ALA A 65 -22.56 15.84 12.94
C ALA A 65 -23.43 15.00 11.99
N SER A 66 -24.04 15.67 11.01
CA SER A 66 -24.71 15.01 9.89
C SER A 66 -23.71 14.27 9.00
N ARG A 67 -24.20 13.28 8.25
CA ARG A 67 -23.36 12.50 7.32
C ARG A 67 -22.71 13.41 6.28
N GLU A 68 -23.43 14.39 5.78
CA GLU A 68 -22.96 15.35 4.78
C GLU A 68 -21.80 16.21 5.31
N GLN A 69 -21.89 16.66 6.56
CA GLN A 69 -20.81 17.41 7.22
C GLN A 69 -19.56 16.53 7.39
N VAL A 70 -19.73 15.28 7.84
CA VAL A 70 -18.61 14.34 8.01
C VAL A 70 -17.94 14.03 6.67
N LEU A 71 -18.71 13.77 5.62
CA LEU A 71 -18.15 13.50 4.29
C LEU A 71 -17.39 14.70 3.71
N ARG A 72 -17.88 15.92 3.93
CA ARG A 72 -17.19 17.16 3.51
C ARG A 72 -15.89 17.39 4.30
N ALA A 73 -15.86 16.96 5.56
CA ALA A 73 -14.70 17.06 6.44
C ALA A 73 -13.59 16.06 6.05
N ILE A 74 -13.94 14.92 5.45
CA ILE A 74 -12.99 13.91 5.00
C ILE A 74 -12.23 14.44 3.76
N PRO A 75 -10.90 14.55 3.81
CA PRO A 75 -10.11 14.95 2.65
C PRO A 75 -10.15 13.87 1.56
N ALA A 76 -10.14 14.32 0.30
CA ALA A 76 -9.97 13.43 -0.84
C ALA A 76 -8.67 12.62 -0.74
N LYS A 77 -8.73 11.37 -1.22
CA LYS A 77 -7.59 10.45 -1.21
C LYS A 77 -6.38 11.09 -1.93
N GLY A 78 -5.22 11.10 -1.28
CA GLY A 78 -3.98 11.67 -1.83
C GLY A 78 -3.70 13.13 -1.45
N ARG A 79 -4.57 13.78 -0.66
CA ARG A 79 -4.26 15.11 -0.13
C ARG A 79 -3.19 15.00 0.97
N LEU A 80 -2.12 15.80 0.84
CA LEU A 80 -0.99 15.92 1.78
C LEU A 80 -1.36 16.63 3.11
N THR A 81 -2.61 16.51 3.56
CA THR A 81 -3.06 17.08 4.83
C THR A 81 -3.30 15.95 5.82
N ASP A 82 -2.91 16.14 7.08
CA ASP A 82 -3.30 15.23 8.14
C ASP A 82 -4.83 15.11 8.19
N ARG A 83 -5.33 13.88 8.04
CA ARG A 83 -6.76 13.60 7.87
C ARG A 83 -7.56 14.01 9.10
N LEU A 84 -7.03 13.73 10.30
CA LEU A 84 -7.73 14.01 11.55
C LEU A 84 -7.80 15.50 11.84
N SER A 85 -6.68 16.21 11.68
CA SER A 85 -6.62 17.66 11.83
C SER A 85 -7.62 18.36 10.90
N ARG A 86 -7.70 17.92 9.63
CA ARG A 86 -8.69 18.43 8.67
C ARG A 86 -10.13 18.15 9.11
N ILE A 87 -10.40 16.95 9.62
CA ILE A 87 -11.73 16.57 10.10
C ILE A 87 -12.13 17.45 11.29
N TYR A 88 -11.27 17.57 12.31
CA TYR A 88 -11.54 18.41 13.49
C TYR A 88 -11.84 19.85 13.08
N SER A 89 -10.95 20.49 12.32
CA SER A 89 -11.16 21.89 11.92
C SER A 89 -12.40 22.11 11.04
N SER A 90 -12.81 21.10 10.25
CA SER A 90 -14.02 21.20 9.44
C SER A 90 -15.27 21.06 10.29
N LEU A 91 -15.30 20.06 11.17
CA LEU A 91 -16.45 19.80 12.03
C LEU A 91 -16.64 20.93 13.05
N GLU A 92 -15.57 21.44 13.64
CA GLU A 92 -15.65 22.56 14.58
C GLU A 92 -16.21 23.83 13.91
N ARG A 93 -15.87 24.04 12.63
CA ARG A 93 -16.41 25.13 11.81
C ARG A 93 -17.88 24.91 11.46
N ASP A 94 -18.23 23.71 10.99
CA ASP A 94 -19.58 23.40 10.50
C ASP A 94 -20.60 23.29 11.66
N LEU A 95 -20.16 22.86 12.85
CA LEU A 95 -20.98 22.77 14.07
C LEU A 95 -20.96 24.05 14.90
N ASN A 96 -20.02 24.97 14.63
CA ASN A 96 -19.78 26.18 15.41
C ASN A 96 -19.52 25.90 16.90
N VAL A 97 -18.90 24.75 17.20
CA VAL A 97 -18.57 24.26 18.55
C VAL A 97 -17.21 23.59 18.50
N LEU A 98 -16.37 23.81 19.52
CA LEU A 98 -15.11 23.08 19.64
C LEU A 98 -15.36 21.64 20.07
N LEU A 99 -14.73 20.68 19.39
CA LEU A 99 -14.80 19.28 19.80
C LEU A 99 -14.02 19.11 21.10
N SER A 100 -14.60 18.42 22.07
CA SER A 100 -13.91 18.12 23.33
C SER A 100 -12.71 17.20 23.08
N ASP A 101 -11.75 17.21 24.01
CA ASP A 101 -10.58 16.33 23.92
C ASP A 101 -10.99 14.84 23.93
N GLU A 102 -12.06 14.51 24.66
CA GLU A 102 -12.65 13.17 24.65
C GLU A 102 -13.22 12.81 23.27
N GLN A 103 -13.99 13.70 22.64
CA GLN A 103 -14.51 13.47 21.29
C GLN A 103 -13.37 13.30 20.29
N LYS A 104 -12.32 14.13 20.38
CA LYS A 104 -11.12 14.02 19.53
C LYS A 104 -10.40 12.69 19.75
N ALA A 105 -10.26 12.24 21.00
CA ALA A 105 -9.65 10.95 21.32
C ALA A 105 -10.47 9.77 20.77
N LEU A 106 -11.80 9.83 20.87
CA LEU A 106 -12.69 8.81 20.30
C LEU A 106 -12.62 8.76 18.77
N VAL A 107 -12.57 9.92 18.10
CA VAL A 107 -12.40 9.99 16.64
C VAL A 107 -11.01 9.47 16.23
N PHE A 108 -9.97 9.78 16.99
CA PHE A 108 -8.63 9.23 16.78
C PHE A 108 -8.61 7.70 16.89
N ALA A 109 -9.27 7.13 17.91
CA ALA A 109 -9.39 5.68 18.06
C ALA A 109 -10.13 5.05 16.87
N ALA A 110 -11.24 5.65 16.43
CA ALA A 110 -11.98 5.20 15.25
C ALA A 110 -11.14 5.26 13.96
N ASP A 111 -10.27 6.25 13.81
CA ASP A 111 -9.31 6.35 12.69
C ASP A 111 -8.23 5.25 12.76
N GLY A 112 -7.76 4.92 13.97
CA GLY A 112 -6.87 3.80 14.23
C GLY A 112 -7.46 2.46 13.80
N GLU A 113 -8.70 2.19 14.19
CA GLU A 113 -9.44 1.00 13.75
C GLU A 113 -9.63 0.96 12.24
N ARG A 114 -9.98 2.09 11.62
CA ARG A 114 -10.10 2.19 10.14
C ARG A 114 -8.78 1.84 9.47
N LYS A 115 -7.67 2.42 9.93
CA LYS A 115 -6.32 2.16 9.39
C LYS A 115 -5.95 0.69 9.54
N GLN A 116 -6.25 0.09 10.69
CA GLN A 116 -5.99 -1.33 10.92
C GLN A 116 -6.82 -2.21 9.99
N ALA A 117 -8.13 -1.96 9.86
CA ALA A 117 -8.99 -2.69 8.95
C ALA A 117 -8.53 -2.59 7.49
N LEU A 118 -8.08 -1.41 7.04
CA LEU A 118 -7.50 -1.23 5.70
C LEU A 118 -6.18 -2.00 5.51
N LYS A 119 -5.37 -2.13 6.56
CA LYS A 119 -4.12 -2.90 6.53
C LYS A 119 -4.39 -4.40 6.42
N ASP A 120 -5.42 -4.89 7.08
CA ASP A 120 -5.79 -6.32 7.10
C ASP A 120 -6.56 -6.73 5.84
N LEU A 121 -7.07 -5.76 5.08
CA LEU A 121 -7.94 -5.99 3.95
C LEU A 121 -7.31 -6.82 2.79
N PRO A 122 -6.05 -6.61 2.39
CA PRO A 122 -5.41 -7.44 1.36
C PRO A 122 -5.32 -8.92 1.75
N ALA A 123 -5.05 -9.21 3.03
CA ALA A 123 -5.01 -10.58 3.54
C ALA A 123 -6.39 -11.24 3.48
N GLN A 124 -7.45 -10.48 3.79
CA GLN A 124 -8.83 -10.96 3.67
C GLN A 124 -9.24 -11.21 2.22
N ALA A 125 -8.79 -10.36 1.28
CA ALA A 125 -9.05 -10.55 -0.14
C ALA A 125 -8.36 -11.80 -0.70
N ALA A 126 -7.16 -12.13 -0.25
CA ALA A 126 -6.47 -13.35 -0.66
C ALA A 126 -7.19 -14.64 -0.22
N ALA A 127 -8.08 -14.56 0.78
CA ALA A 127 -8.91 -15.66 1.26
C ALA A 127 -10.28 -15.77 0.55
N LYS A 128 -10.54 -14.93 -0.47
CA LYS A 128 -11.76 -14.92 -1.30
C LYS A 128 -11.44 -15.38 -2.72
#